data_AF-A0A9E4E8D5-F1
#
_entry.id   AF-A0A9E4E8D5-F1
#
_cell.length_a   1.000
_cell.length_b   1.000
_cell.length_c   1.000
_cell.angle_alpha   90.00
_cell.angle_beta   90.00
_cell.angle_gamma   90.00
#
_symmetry.space_group_name_H-M   'P 1'
#
loop_
_entity.id
_entity.type
_entity.pdbx_description
1 polymer ?
#
loop_
_entity_poly.entity_id
_entity_poly.type
_entity_poly.pdbx_seq_one_letter_code
_entity_poly.pdbx_strand_id
1 'polypeptide(L)'
;LPAEEPVLLIPRWGIEQPIHMDEANPQGLVGVLAMLLRRLGLNEESLGIEVFPSVPRAMGLGGSAAIAVAVIRALSDAFELGFNDERVNELAFECERSAHGNPSGVDNTIATYGEPMLYKQPKNPDDAAHEIVRPAQPVPLVVGMSGKESLTANMVEQVRQARERHQVAYDMIFDQLASIATDGTEAFTHGNFSELGELMNMAHGCLNALQLSTPALEELVFLARSSGAVGAKITGAGGGGSIVALCPDSQEDVANAMETAGYQTLSFTVK
;
A
#
# COMPACT_ATOMS: atom_id res chain seq x y z
N LEU A 1 -28.01 16.45 26.84
CA LEU A 1 -27.73 15.03 26.52
C LEU A 1 -26.21 14.94 26.44
N PRO A 2 -25.53 13.96 27.07
CA PRO A 2 -24.11 13.78 26.79
C PRO A 2 -23.95 13.63 25.27
N ALA A 3 -22.94 14.27 24.68
CA ALA A 3 -22.64 14.10 23.27
C ALA A 3 -22.41 12.60 23.02
N GLU A 4 -23.08 12.03 22.03
CA GLU A 4 -22.85 10.63 21.64
C GLU A 4 -21.41 10.51 21.14
N GLU A 5 -20.67 9.51 21.64
CA GLU A 5 -19.29 9.25 21.22
C GLU A 5 -19.24 9.07 19.70
N PRO A 6 -18.21 9.60 19.02
CA PRO A 6 -18.08 9.40 17.58
C PRO A 6 -17.99 7.91 17.23
N VAL A 7 -18.55 7.49 16.10
CA VAL A 7 -18.58 6.09 15.68
C VAL A 7 -17.95 5.92 14.31
N LEU A 8 -17.11 4.89 14.15
CA LEU A 8 -16.58 4.43 12.87
C LEU A 8 -17.37 3.20 12.38
N LEU A 9 -17.88 3.30 11.15
CA LEU A 9 -18.59 2.24 10.44
C LEU A 9 -17.86 1.89 9.13
N ILE A 10 -17.48 0.62 8.96
CA ILE A 10 -16.99 0.07 7.70
C ILE A 10 -17.79 -1.19 7.36
N PRO A 11 -18.99 -1.05 6.77
CA PRO A 11 -19.93 -2.16 6.61
C PRO A 11 -19.36 -3.35 5.83
N ARG A 12 -18.59 -3.08 4.77
CA ARG A 12 -17.94 -4.11 3.95
C ARG A 12 -16.91 -4.94 4.71
N TRP A 13 -16.34 -4.39 5.78
CA TRP A 13 -15.38 -5.09 6.63
C TRP A 13 -16.02 -5.58 7.94
N GLY A 14 -17.32 -5.35 8.14
CA GLY A 14 -18.03 -5.69 9.36
C GLY A 14 -17.53 -4.93 10.59
N ILE A 15 -17.03 -3.70 10.41
CA ILE A 15 -16.50 -2.88 11.51
C ILE A 15 -17.57 -1.88 11.94
N GLU A 16 -17.91 -1.92 13.22
CA GLU A 16 -18.68 -0.89 13.93
C GLU A 16 -17.99 -0.69 15.27
N GLN A 17 -17.31 0.44 15.44
CA GLN A 17 -16.48 0.70 16.61
C GLN A 17 -16.65 2.15 17.09
N PRO A 18 -16.97 2.37 18.38
CA PRO A 18 -16.90 3.71 18.98
C PRO A 18 -15.46 4.21 19.00
N ILE A 19 -15.29 5.51 18.80
CA ILE A 19 -14.00 6.19 18.80
C ILE A 19 -13.76 6.73 20.21
N HIS A 20 -13.07 5.92 21.02
CA HIS A 20 -12.79 6.29 22.40
C HIS A 20 -11.69 7.35 22.49
N MET A 21 -12.10 8.55 22.90
CA MET A 21 -11.24 9.72 23.03
C MET A 21 -10.28 9.66 24.22
N ASP A 22 -10.29 8.61 25.05
CA ASP A 22 -9.42 8.49 26.24
C ASP A 22 -8.31 7.45 26.11
N GLU A 23 -8.24 6.71 25.00
CA GLU A 23 -7.17 5.73 24.82
C GLU A 23 -5.80 6.42 24.66
N ALA A 24 -4.87 6.03 25.54
CA ALA A 24 -3.52 6.59 25.61
C ALA A 24 -2.59 6.05 24.52
N ASN A 25 -2.95 4.94 23.87
CA ASN A 25 -2.13 4.30 22.83
C ASN A 25 -3.02 3.58 21.81
N PRO A 26 -3.78 4.34 21.00
CA PRO A 26 -4.90 3.73 20.33
C PRO A 26 -4.38 3.05 19.05
N GLN A 27 -4.65 1.74 18.94
CA GLN A 27 -4.09 0.89 17.88
C GLN A 27 -5.06 0.74 16.71
N GLY A 28 -4.52 0.68 15.50
CA GLY A 28 -5.32 0.54 14.28
C GLY A 28 -6.10 1.81 13.93
N LEU A 29 -7.09 1.65 13.04
CA LEU A 29 -7.77 2.77 12.39
C LEU A 29 -8.57 3.65 13.38
N VAL A 30 -9.23 3.08 14.38
CA VAL A 30 -9.98 3.86 15.39
C VAL A 30 -9.05 4.78 16.18
N GLY A 31 -7.85 4.32 16.50
CA GLY A 31 -6.91 5.14 17.24
C GLY A 31 -6.28 6.27 16.44
N VAL A 32 -6.04 6.00 15.16
CA VAL A 32 -5.69 7.03 14.18
C VAL A 32 -6.77 8.13 14.14
N LEU A 33 -8.06 7.74 14.11
CA LEU A 33 -9.17 8.71 14.08
C LEU A 33 -9.31 9.49 15.38
N ALA A 34 -9.19 8.84 16.54
CA ALA A 34 -9.22 9.53 17.83
C ALA A 34 -8.10 10.59 17.92
N MET A 35 -6.89 10.24 17.49
CA MET A 35 -5.75 11.15 17.47
C MET A 35 -5.98 12.33 16.52
N LEU A 36 -6.52 12.08 15.32
CA LEU A 36 -6.88 13.13 14.37
C LEU A 36 -7.93 14.08 14.95
N LEU A 37 -9.04 13.56 15.48
CA LEU A 37 -10.11 14.39 16.04
C LEU A 37 -9.60 15.27 17.20
N ARG A 38 -8.75 14.73 18.09
CA ARG A 38 -8.10 15.54 19.13
C ARG A 38 -7.21 16.63 18.55
N ARG A 39 -6.38 16.32 17.54
CA ARG A 39 -5.50 17.32 16.90
C ARG A 39 -6.27 18.43 16.20
N LEU A 40 -7.43 18.12 15.67
CA LEU A 40 -8.31 19.07 15.00
C LEU A 40 -9.19 19.87 15.97
N GLY A 41 -9.16 19.57 17.26
CA GLY A 41 -10.04 20.19 18.26
C GLY A 41 -11.51 19.77 18.11
N LEU A 42 -11.76 18.61 17.49
CA LEU A 42 -13.09 18.06 17.21
C LEU A 42 -13.50 16.97 18.23
N ASN A 43 -12.87 16.97 19.41
CA ASN A 43 -13.06 15.93 20.43
C ASN A 43 -14.41 16.01 21.16
N GLU A 44 -15.14 17.11 21.04
CA GLU A 44 -16.48 17.29 21.62
C GLU A 44 -17.61 17.15 20.58
N GLU A 45 -17.28 16.96 19.31
CA GLU A 45 -18.24 16.83 18.22
C GLU A 45 -18.85 15.43 18.18
N SER A 46 -20.15 15.36 17.92
CA SER A 46 -20.85 14.09 17.70
C SER A 46 -20.85 13.76 16.21
N LEU A 47 -20.09 12.71 15.83
CA LEU A 47 -19.78 12.40 14.43
C LEU A 47 -19.98 10.92 14.12
N GLY A 48 -20.67 10.63 13.01
CA GLY A 48 -20.69 9.30 12.39
C GLY A 48 -19.77 9.29 11.17
N ILE A 49 -18.77 8.40 11.15
CA ILE A 49 -17.85 8.23 10.03
C ILE A 49 -18.13 6.90 9.36
N GLU A 50 -18.65 6.95 8.13
CA GLU A 50 -18.91 5.76 7.30
C GLU A 50 -17.89 5.64 6.17
N VAL A 51 -17.23 4.48 6.06
CA VAL A 51 -16.21 4.20 5.03
C VAL A 51 -16.66 3.03 4.14
N PHE A 52 -16.60 3.24 2.82
CA PHE A 52 -16.98 2.24 1.81
C PHE A 52 -15.77 1.82 0.97
N PRO A 53 -14.92 0.90 1.46
CA PRO A 53 -13.71 0.49 0.75
C PRO A 53 -14.03 -0.35 -0.50
N SER A 54 -13.31 -0.09 -1.58
CA SER A 54 -13.38 -0.87 -2.82
C SER A 54 -12.38 -2.03 -2.86
N VAL A 55 -11.44 -2.07 -1.92
CA VAL A 55 -10.43 -3.12 -1.78
C VAL A 55 -10.64 -3.94 -0.50
N PRO A 56 -10.36 -5.26 -0.51
CA PRO A 56 -10.42 -6.08 0.70
C PRO A 56 -9.38 -5.64 1.75
N ARG A 57 -9.69 -5.94 3.01
CA ARG A 57 -8.83 -5.59 4.15
C ARG A 57 -7.52 -6.39 4.12
N ALA A 58 -6.43 -5.75 4.57
CA ALA A 58 -5.13 -6.40 4.84
C ALA A 58 -4.48 -7.16 3.67
N MET A 59 -4.73 -6.71 2.43
CA MET A 59 -4.19 -7.34 1.21
C MET A 59 -2.85 -6.76 0.71
N GLY A 60 -2.18 -5.91 1.50
CA GLY A 60 -0.89 -5.31 1.11
C GLY A 60 -0.98 -4.23 0.03
N LEU A 61 -2.09 -3.49 0.00
CA LEU A 61 -2.41 -2.46 -1.01
C LEU A 61 -2.46 -1.03 -0.42
N GLY A 62 -1.86 -0.77 0.74
CA GLY A 62 -1.90 0.55 1.38
C GLY A 62 -3.29 0.96 1.90
N GLY A 63 -4.16 0.00 2.18
CA GLY A 63 -5.56 0.27 2.55
C GLY A 63 -5.74 1.08 3.84
N SER A 64 -4.86 0.95 4.83
CA SER A 64 -4.91 1.76 6.06
C SER A 64 -4.66 3.23 5.77
N ALA A 65 -3.57 3.52 5.06
CA ALA A 65 -3.19 4.87 4.66
C ALA A 65 -4.24 5.52 3.75
N ALA A 66 -4.81 4.76 2.80
CA ALA A 66 -5.88 5.24 1.94
C ALA A 66 -7.13 5.66 2.72
N ILE A 67 -7.52 4.90 3.74
CA ILE A 67 -8.66 5.27 4.60
C ILE A 67 -8.31 6.49 5.46
N ALA A 68 -7.11 6.55 6.03
CA ALA A 68 -6.68 7.71 6.81
C ALA A 68 -6.76 9.00 5.97
N VAL A 69 -6.20 8.98 4.75
CA VAL A 69 -6.27 10.10 3.81
C VAL A 69 -7.73 10.47 3.48
N ALA A 70 -8.57 9.48 3.16
CA ALA A 70 -9.97 9.72 2.82
C ALA A 70 -10.74 10.38 3.97
N VAL A 71 -10.53 9.92 5.21
CA VAL A 71 -11.19 10.50 6.39
C VAL A 71 -10.64 11.89 6.70
N ILE A 72 -9.33 12.11 6.59
CA ILE A 72 -8.74 13.45 6.78
C ILE A 72 -9.33 14.45 5.78
N ARG A 73 -9.46 14.06 4.50
CA ARG A 73 -10.08 14.91 3.48
C ARG A 73 -11.56 15.18 3.80
N ALA A 74 -12.32 14.14 4.17
CA ALA A 74 -13.72 14.29 4.55
C ALA A 74 -13.93 15.22 5.75
N LEU A 75 -13.06 15.15 6.77
CA LEU A 75 -13.09 16.05 7.91
C LEU A 75 -12.72 17.48 7.51
N SER A 76 -11.70 17.66 6.65
CA SER A 76 -11.34 18.97 6.12
C SER A 76 -12.51 19.64 5.39
N ASP A 77 -13.23 18.87 4.58
CA ASP A 77 -14.38 19.38 3.82
C ASP A 77 -15.58 19.66 4.75
N ALA A 78 -15.90 18.75 5.66
CA ALA A 78 -17.05 18.87 6.56
C ALA A 78 -16.93 20.04 7.54
N PHE A 79 -15.70 20.37 7.97
CA PHE A 79 -15.41 21.44 8.92
C PHE A 79 -14.73 22.66 8.28
N GLU A 80 -14.67 22.73 6.95
CA GLU A 80 -14.09 23.83 6.17
C GLU A 80 -12.65 24.21 6.61
N LEU A 81 -11.83 23.21 6.95
CA LEU A 81 -10.48 23.41 7.51
C LEU A 81 -9.43 23.84 6.47
N GLY A 82 -9.73 23.67 5.17
CA GLY A 82 -8.90 24.14 4.06
C GLY A 82 -7.55 23.42 3.92
N PHE A 83 -7.49 22.12 4.23
CA PHE A 83 -6.24 21.36 4.10
C PHE A 83 -5.83 21.16 2.64
N ASN A 84 -4.56 21.47 2.35
CA ASN A 84 -3.91 21.11 1.10
C ASN A 84 -3.33 19.68 1.18
N ASP A 85 -2.84 19.15 0.05
CA ASP A 85 -2.30 17.79 -0.03
C ASP A 85 -1.08 17.58 0.89
N GLU A 86 -0.23 18.58 1.06
CA GLU A 86 0.89 18.53 2.00
C GLU A 86 0.40 18.25 3.42
N ARG A 87 -0.61 19.02 3.87
CA ARG A 87 -1.18 18.86 5.22
C ARG A 87 -1.90 17.53 5.40
N VAL A 88 -2.62 17.07 4.38
CA VAL A 88 -3.26 15.75 4.38
C VAL A 88 -2.20 14.65 4.51
N ASN A 89 -1.12 14.74 3.74
CA ASN A 89 -0.03 13.77 3.77
C ASN A 89 0.70 13.74 5.11
N GLU A 90 0.98 14.91 5.69
CA GLU A 90 1.58 15.03 7.03
C GLU A 90 0.74 14.33 8.10
N LEU A 91 -0.56 14.63 8.15
CA LEU A 91 -1.48 14.02 9.10
C LEU A 91 -1.58 12.51 8.90
N ALA A 92 -1.69 12.04 7.65
CA ALA A 92 -1.74 10.62 7.34
C ALA A 92 -0.42 9.90 7.72
N PHE A 93 0.73 10.53 7.52
CA PHE A 93 2.02 9.99 7.94
C PHE A 93 2.15 9.87 9.46
N GLU A 94 1.67 10.87 10.21
CA GLU A 94 1.62 10.81 11.68
C GLU A 94 0.75 9.64 12.16
N CYS A 95 -0.39 9.42 11.50
CA CYS A 95 -1.29 8.31 11.79
C CYS A 95 -0.61 6.95 11.58
N GLU A 96 0.06 6.76 10.44
CA GLU A 96 0.83 5.55 10.14
C GLU A 96 1.97 5.35 11.14
N ARG A 97 2.61 6.44 11.60
CA ARG A 97 3.69 6.37 12.60
C ARG A 97 3.18 5.94 13.97
N SER A 98 2.02 6.41 14.38
CA SER A 98 1.37 5.95 15.61
C SER A 98 0.95 4.48 15.53
N ALA A 99 0.48 4.01 14.37
CA ALA A 99 0.00 2.64 14.19
C ALA A 99 1.12 1.60 14.01
N HIS A 100 2.18 1.94 13.27
CA HIS A 100 3.22 1.00 12.82
C HIS A 100 4.63 1.32 13.34
N GLY A 101 4.79 2.40 14.10
CA GLY A 101 6.05 2.81 14.73
C GLY A 101 7.03 3.47 13.77
N ASN A 102 7.50 2.75 12.75
CA ASN A 102 8.48 3.24 11.77
C ASN A 102 8.00 3.01 10.32
N PRO A 103 6.93 3.71 9.87
CA PRO A 103 6.44 3.61 8.50
C PRO A 103 7.45 4.19 7.51
N SER A 104 7.46 3.67 6.28
CA SER A 104 8.33 4.17 5.20
C SER A 104 7.90 5.54 4.67
N GLY A 105 6.61 5.87 4.79
CA GLY A 105 6.01 7.09 4.25
C GLY A 105 5.44 6.96 2.83
N VAL A 106 5.62 5.81 2.18
CA VAL A 106 5.19 5.62 0.79
C VAL A 106 3.66 5.50 0.65
N ASP A 107 3.02 4.75 1.54
CA ASP A 107 1.59 4.43 1.41
C ASP A 107 0.71 5.69 1.59
N ASN A 108 0.99 6.53 2.59
CA ASN A 108 0.30 7.80 2.78
C ASN A 108 0.58 8.79 1.65
N THR A 109 1.81 8.82 1.12
CA THR A 109 2.18 9.72 0.02
C THR A 109 1.42 9.33 -1.24
N ILE A 110 1.45 8.06 -1.65
CA ILE A 110 0.71 7.57 -2.82
C ILE A 110 -0.80 7.77 -2.63
N ALA A 111 -1.34 7.46 -1.45
CA ALA A 111 -2.76 7.66 -1.17
C ALA A 111 -3.18 9.13 -1.24
N THR A 112 -2.30 10.06 -0.86
CA THR A 112 -2.61 11.49 -0.86
C THR A 112 -2.62 12.07 -2.26
N TYR A 113 -1.56 11.83 -3.05
CA TYR A 113 -1.40 12.44 -4.37
C TYR A 113 -2.08 11.67 -5.49
N GLY A 114 -2.23 10.34 -5.35
CA GLY A 114 -2.92 9.51 -6.34
C GLY A 114 -2.21 9.39 -7.68
N GLU A 115 -0.91 9.70 -7.75
CA GLU A 115 -0.10 9.63 -8.96
C GLU A 115 0.99 8.55 -8.85
N PRO A 116 1.38 7.91 -9.97
CA PRO A 116 2.54 7.02 -9.96
C PRO A 116 3.80 7.83 -9.62
N MET A 117 4.66 7.27 -8.79
CA MET A 117 5.83 7.99 -8.28
C MET A 117 7.01 7.08 -8.00
N LEU A 118 8.20 7.66 -8.12
CA LEU A 118 9.43 7.10 -7.57
C LEU A 118 9.62 7.66 -6.17
N TYR A 119 9.36 6.85 -5.16
CA TYR A 119 9.58 7.23 -3.76
C TYR A 119 11.02 6.95 -3.33
N LYS A 120 11.67 7.94 -2.71
CA LYS A 120 13.01 7.81 -2.15
C LYS A 120 12.98 8.33 -0.73
N GLN A 121 13.40 7.50 0.23
CA GLN A 121 13.48 7.96 1.61
C GLN A 121 14.48 9.14 1.70
N PRO A 122 14.03 10.33 2.12
CA PRO A 122 14.90 11.51 2.18
C PRO A 122 16.00 11.28 3.21
N LYS A 123 17.24 11.64 2.86
CA LYS A 123 18.39 11.57 3.79
C LYS A 123 18.57 12.88 4.55
N ASN A 124 18.16 13.99 3.92
CA ASN A 124 18.18 15.34 4.48
C ASN A 124 16.77 15.95 4.45
N PRO A 125 16.48 16.97 5.28
CA PRO A 125 15.18 17.64 5.31
C PRO A 125 14.74 18.24 3.97
N ASP A 126 15.70 18.67 3.15
CA ASP A 126 15.46 19.33 1.86
C ASP A 126 15.38 18.34 0.69
N ASP A 127 15.60 17.04 0.92
CA ASP A 127 15.52 16.02 -0.13
C ASP A 127 14.04 15.78 -0.50
N ALA A 128 13.72 15.80 -1.79
CA ALA A 128 12.39 15.41 -2.25
C ALA A 128 12.14 13.92 -1.93
N ALA A 129 11.09 13.65 -1.15
CA ALA A 129 10.72 12.27 -0.77
C ALA A 129 10.14 11.45 -1.94
N HIS A 130 9.69 12.12 -2.99
CA HIS A 130 9.11 11.47 -4.16
C HIS A 130 9.26 12.33 -5.42
N GLU A 131 9.19 11.65 -6.56
CA GLU A 131 9.10 12.26 -7.88
C GLU A 131 7.89 11.67 -8.60
N ILE A 132 7.00 12.50 -9.14
CA ILE A 132 5.87 12.03 -9.95
C ILE A 132 6.42 11.47 -11.26
N VAL A 133 6.00 10.25 -11.57
CA VAL A 133 6.44 9.52 -12.76
C VAL A 133 5.23 9.31 -13.64
N ARG A 134 5.25 9.88 -14.85
CA ARG A 134 4.16 9.70 -15.81
C ARG A 134 4.46 8.54 -16.76
N PRO A 135 3.54 7.58 -16.91
CA PRO A 135 3.74 6.54 -17.90
C PRO A 135 3.69 7.11 -19.32
N ALA A 136 4.48 6.56 -20.25
CA ALA A 136 4.39 6.95 -21.66
C ALA A 136 3.04 6.59 -22.30
N GLN A 137 2.41 5.56 -21.77
CA GLN A 137 1.19 4.95 -22.28
C GLN A 137 0.42 4.27 -21.15
N PRO A 138 -0.91 4.08 -21.26
CA PRO A 138 -1.71 3.45 -20.20
C PRO A 138 -1.13 2.08 -19.80
N VAL A 139 -0.99 1.83 -18.51
CA VAL A 139 -0.34 0.63 -17.96
C VAL A 139 -1.40 -0.31 -17.39
N PRO A 140 -1.79 -1.36 -18.13
CA PRO A 140 -2.78 -2.34 -17.69
C PRO A 140 -2.19 -3.30 -16.65
N LEU A 141 -2.84 -3.36 -15.48
CA LEU A 141 -2.40 -4.16 -14.35
C LEU A 141 -3.52 -5.10 -13.87
N VAL A 142 -3.13 -6.24 -13.31
CA VAL A 142 -4.00 -7.13 -12.55
C VAL A 142 -3.38 -7.36 -11.17
N VAL A 143 -4.18 -7.17 -10.12
CA VAL A 143 -3.80 -7.52 -8.75
C VAL A 143 -4.46 -8.83 -8.39
N GLY A 144 -3.67 -9.82 -8.00
CA GLY A 144 -4.12 -11.12 -7.51
C GLY A 144 -3.99 -11.21 -6.01
N MET A 145 -5.06 -11.61 -5.32
CA MET A 145 -5.17 -11.54 -3.86
C MET A 145 -5.17 -12.94 -3.25
N SER A 146 -4.17 -13.26 -2.42
CA SER A 146 -3.98 -14.61 -1.84
C SER A 146 -5.00 -14.97 -0.75
N GLY A 147 -5.77 -14.00 -0.26
CA GLY A 147 -6.70 -14.14 0.89
C GLY A 147 -6.01 -14.34 2.24
N LYS A 148 -4.66 -14.32 2.29
CA LYS A 148 -3.88 -14.48 3.52
C LYS A 148 -3.41 -13.12 4.00
N GLU A 149 -3.83 -12.72 5.19
CA GLU A 149 -3.32 -11.50 5.81
C GLU A 149 -1.85 -11.66 6.20
N SER A 150 -1.09 -10.57 6.11
CA SER A 150 0.30 -10.50 6.59
C SER A 150 0.50 -9.20 7.35
N LEU A 151 1.26 -9.27 8.44
CA LEU A 151 1.64 -8.10 9.22
C LEU A 151 2.97 -7.56 8.70
N THR A 152 2.95 -6.37 8.08
CA THR A 152 4.13 -5.68 7.55
C THR A 152 5.27 -5.63 8.58
N ALA A 153 4.95 -5.32 9.84
CA ALA A 153 5.94 -5.26 10.91
C ALA A 153 6.69 -6.58 11.13
N ASN A 154 6.01 -7.72 11.04
CA ASN A 154 6.64 -9.03 11.21
C ASN A 154 7.60 -9.34 10.06
N MET A 155 7.20 -9.03 8.82
CA MET A 155 8.05 -9.26 7.65
C MET A 155 9.30 -8.37 7.68
N VAL A 156 9.15 -7.09 8.04
CA VAL A 156 10.27 -6.15 8.21
C VAL A 156 11.22 -6.64 9.30
N GLU A 157 10.70 -7.08 10.44
CA GLU A 157 11.50 -7.60 11.54
C GLU A 157 12.25 -8.89 11.16
N GLN A 158 11.59 -9.80 10.44
CA GLN A 158 12.22 -11.01 9.93
C GLN A 158 13.40 -10.69 9.00
N VAL A 159 13.21 -9.78 8.05
CA VAL A 159 14.28 -9.34 7.13
C VAL A 159 15.41 -8.66 7.89
N ARG A 160 15.09 -7.80 8.89
CA ARG A 160 16.07 -7.13 9.74
C ARG A 160 16.96 -8.14 10.47
N GLN A 161 16.36 -9.12 11.15
CA GLN A 161 17.09 -10.16 11.86
C GLN A 161 17.92 -11.05 10.93
N ALA A 162 17.41 -11.34 9.73
CA ALA A 162 18.15 -12.15 8.76
C ALA A 162 19.34 -11.37 8.17
N ARG A 163 19.18 -10.07 7.92
CA ARG A 163 20.27 -9.18 7.52
C ARG A 163 21.35 -9.08 8.59
N GLU A 164 21.02 -8.99 9.87
CA GLU A 164 22.01 -8.98 10.95
C GLU A 164 22.92 -10.22 10.95
N ARG A 165 22.37 -11.38 10.55
CA ARG A 165 23.13 -12.63 10.44
C ARG A 165 23.94 -12.74 9.14
N HIS A 166 23.45 -12.16 8.04
CA HIS A 166 23.98 -12.32 6.69
C HIS A 166 24.06 -11.00 5.92
N GLN A 167 24.71 -10.00 6.53
CA GLN A 167 24.66 -8.61 6.07
C GLN A 167 25.05 -8.45 4.60
N VAL A 168 26.20 -8.99 4.18
CA VAL A 168 26.70 -8.82 2.80
C VAL A 168 25.70 -9.37 1.77
N ALA A 169 25.13 -10.55 2.02
CA ALA A 169 24.19 -11.16 1.08
C ALA A 169 22.88 -10.37 0.96
N TYR A 170 22.35 -9.87 2.09
CA TYR A 170 21.12 -9.07 2.10
C TYR A 170 21.34 -7.68 1.49
N ASP A 171 22.47 -7.04 1.78
CA ASP A 171 22.82 -5.74 1.22
C ASP A 171 22.95 -5.82 -0.32
N MET A 172 23.55 -6.89 -0.87
CA MET A 172 23.59 -7.12 -2.32
C MET A 172 22.19 -7.26 -2.94
N ILE A 173 21.24 -7.91 -2.25
CA ILE A 173 19.86 -8.03 -2.74
C ILE A 173 19.17 -6.65 -2.71
N PHE A 174 19.41 -5.84 -1.68
CA PHE A 174 18.85 -4.49 -1.61
C PHE A 174 19.41 -3.56 -2.69
N ASP A 175 20.72 -3.63 -2.95
CA ASP A 175 21.36 -2.87 -4.03
C ASP A 175 20.76 -3.26 -5.39
N GLN A 176 20.52 -4.56 -5.60
CA GLN A 176 19.87 -5.06 -6.83
C GLN A 176 18.43 -4.55 -6.95
N LEU A 177 17.64 -4.58 -5.88
CA LEU A 177 16.27 -4.05 -5.86
C LEU A 177 16.25 -2.53 -6.13
N ALA A 178 17.23 -1.78 -5.61
CA ALA A 178 17.36 -0.35 -5.86
C ALA A 178 17.69 -0.02 -7.33
N SER A 179 18.58 -0.80 -7.96
CA SER A 179 18.84 -0.68 -9.41
C SER A 179 17.58 -0.98 -10.20
N ILE A 180 16.93 -2.11 -9.92
CA ILE A 180 15.70 -2.53 -10.63
C ILE A 180 14.59 -1.47 -10.52
N ALA A 181 14.43 -0.81 -9.36
CA ALA A 181 13.45 0.25 -9.20
C ALA A 181 13.77 1.49 -10.07
N THR A 182 15.06 1.82 -10.22
CA THR A 182 15.52 2.93 -11.06
C THR A 182 15.32 2.60 -12.54
N ASP A 183 15.80 1.44 -12.98
CA ASP A 183 15.69 0.96 -14.36
C ASP A 183 14.21 0.75 -14.74
N GLY A 184 13.40 0.27 -13.79
CA GLY A 184 11.95 0.09 -13.97
C GLY A 184 11.21 1.41 -14.13
N THR A 185 11.68 2.48 -13.48
CA THR A 185 11.14 3.84 -13.66
C THR A 185 11.43 4.33 -15.09
N GLU A 186 12.63 4.08 -15.60
CA GLU A 186 12.98 4.40 -16.98
C GLU A 186 12.14 3.60 -17.98
N ALA A 187 11.98 2.29 -17.79
CA ALA A 187 11.15 1.45 -18.64
C ALA A 187 9.67 1.89 -18.63
N PHE A 188 9.14 2.25 -17.46
CA PHE A 188 7.78 2.75 -17.27
C PHE A 188 7.55 4.10 -18.01
N THR A 189 8.49 5.04 -17.87
CA THR A 189 8.41 6.37 -18.53
C THR A 189 8.61 6.34 -20.03
N HIS A 190 9.22 5.27 -20.57
CA HIS A 190 9.37 5.07 -22.02
C HIS A 190 8.34 4.10 -22.62
N GLY A 191 7.45 3.51 -21.81
CA GLY A 191 6.45 2.56 -22.28
C GLY A 191 7.03 1.20 -22.70
N ASN A 192 8.23 0.85 -22.24
CA ASN A 192 8.86 -0.43 -22.54
C ASN A 192 8.34 -1.52 -21.58
N PHE A 193 7.17 -2.09 -21.90
CA PHE A 193 6.55 -3.11 -21.07
C PHE A 193 7.31 -4.44 -21.02
N SER A 194 8.08 -4.77 -22.05
CA SER A 194 8.93 -5.97 -22.03
C SER A 194 9.99 -5.84 -20.94
N GLU A 195 10.75 -4.75 -20.97
CA GLU A 195 11.79 -4.46 -19.98
C GLU A 195 11.19 -4.33 -18.57
N LEU A 196 10.10 -3.56 -18.43
CA LEU A 196 9.44 -3.39 -17.13
C LEU A 196 8.96 -4.75 -16.57
N GLY A 197 8.43 -5.62 -17.42
CA GLY A 197 8.01 -6.96 -17.04
C GLY A 197 9.17 -7.86 -16.58
N GLU A 198 10.28 -7.85 -17.31
CA GLU A 198 11.51 -8.56 -16.93
C GLU A 198 12.07 -8.08 -15.59
N LEU A 199 12.14 -6.76 -15.39
CA LEU A 199 12.55 -6.13 -14.14
C LEU A 199 11.62 -6.47 -12.97
N MET A 200 10.30 -6.48 -13.19
CA MET A 200 9.34 -6.97 -12.19
C MET A 200 9.61 -8.43 -11.81
N ASN A 201 9.96 -9.28 -12.78
CA ASN A 201 10.25 -10.69 -12.53
C ASN A 201 11.55 -10.89 -11.74
N MET A 202 12.59 -10.11 -12.06
CA MET A 202 13.84 -10.08 -11.30
C MET A 202 13.61 -9.60 -9.86
N ALA A 203 12.83 -8.51 -9.69
CA ALA A 203 12.45 -8.03 -8.36
C ALA A 203 11.74 -9.10 -7.55
N HIS A 204 10.82 -9.85 -8.17
CA HIS A 204 10.15 -10.95 -7.48
C HIS A 204 11.14 -12.03 -7.00
N GLY A 205 12.12 -12.41 -7.83
CA GLY A 205 13.18 -13.35 -7.44
C GLY A 205 14.00 -12.86 -6.24
N CYS A 206 14.38 -11.58 -6.24
CA CYS A 206 15.03 -10.94 -5.10
C CYS A 206 14.17 -10.99 -3.83
N LEU A 207 12.88 -10.65 -3.94
CA LEU A 207 11.95 -10.66 -2.80
C LEU A 207 11.69 -12.08 -2.29
N ASN A 208 11.67 -13.09 -3.16
CA ASN A 208 11.61 -14.50 -2.78
C ASN A 208 12.89 -14.92 -2.03
N ALA A 209 14.07 -14.49 -2.48
CA ALA A 209 15.34 -14.75 -1.78
C ALA A 209 15.39 -14.12 -0.38
N LEU A 210 14.67 -13.02 -0.16
CA LEU A 210 14.45 -12.41 1.16
C LEU A 210 13.39 -13.14 2.01
N GLN A 211 12.85 -14.27 1.52
CA GLN A 211 11.81 -15.08 2.17
C GLN A 211 10.49 -14.34 2.38
N LEU A 212 10.17 -13.41 1.47
CA LEU A 212 8.94 -12.62 1.55
C LEU A 212 7.77 -13.24 0.77
N SER A 213 8.00 -14.32 0.01
CA SER A 213 6.94 -14.99 -0.73
C SER A 213 6.35 -16.17 0.03
N THR A 214 5.19 -16.64 -0.42
CA THR A 214 4.48 -17.81 0.15
C THR A 214 3.99 -18.70 -0.98
N PRO A 215 3.65 -19.99 -0.73
CA PRO A 215 3.13 -20.87 -1.78
C PRO A 215 1.95 -20.30 -2.56
N ALA A 216 1.04 -19.56 -1.89
CA ALA A 216 -0.11 -18.93 -2.56
C ALA A 216 0.31 -17.74 -3.45
N LEU A 217 1.31 -16.96 -3.03
CA LEU A 217 1.83 -15.86 -3.84
C LEU A 217 2.62 -16.39 -5.05
N GLU A 218 3.40 -17.47 -4.86
CA GLU A 218 4.10 -18.13 -5.96
C GLU A 218 3.14 -18.73 -6.98
N GLU A 219 2.03 -19.33 -6.52
CA GLU A 219 0.97 -19.81 -7.41
C GLU A 219 0.34 -18.67 -8.20
N LEU A 220 0.01 -17.54 -7.56
CA LEU A 220 -0.52 -16.37 -8.25
C LEU A 220 0.46 -15.78 -9.28
N VAL A 221 1.76 -15.69 -8.94
CA VAL A 221 2.80 -15.23 -9.90
C VAL A 221 2.91 -16.20 -11.07
N PHE A 222 2.89 -17.51 -10.80
CA PHE A 222 2.92 -18.54 -11.84
C PHE A 222 1.71 -18.40 -12.78
N LEU A 223 0.49 -18.34 -12.23
CA LEU A 223 -0.74 -18.16 -13.00
C LEU A 223 -0.69 -16.89 -13.85
N ALA A 224 -0.23 -15.77 -13.29
CA ALA A 224 -0.10 -14.51 -14.04
C ALA A 224 0.79 -14.67 -15.27
N ARG A 225 2.01 -15.19 -15.08
CA ARG A 225 3.00 -15.32 -16.16
C ARG A 225 2.58 -16.36 -17.20
N SER A 226 2.02 -17.48 -16.75
CA SER A 226 1.53 -18.54 -17.65
C SER A 226 0.30 -18.13 -18.46
N SER A 227 -0.48 -17.16 -17.99
CA SER A 227 -1.62 -16.56 -18.70
C SER A 227 -1.26 -15.30 -19.50
N GLY A 228 0.03 -15.00 -19.67
CA GLY A 228 0.48 -13.94 -20.58
C GLY A 228 0.79 -12.59 -19.93
N ALA A 229 0.87 -12.48 -18.60
CA ALA A 229 1.48 -11.31 -17.98
C ALA A 229 2.98 -11.25 -18.35
N VAL A 230 3.46 -10.08 -18.79
CA VAL A 230 4.89 -9.89 -19.14
C VAL A 230 5.76 -9.82 -17.89
N GLY A 231 5.18 -9.42 -16.76
CA GLY A 231 5.84 -9.48 -15.45
C GLY A 231 4.86 -9.57 -14.31
N ALA A 232 5.28 -10.23 -13.22
CA ALA A 232 4.48 -10.32 -12.00
C ALA A 232 5.38 -10.42 -10.77
N LYS A 233 4.98 -9.74 -9.69
CA LYS A 233 5.69 -9.73 -8.41
C LYS A 233 4.75 -9.53 -7.23
N ILE A 234 5.19 -9.91 -6.03
CA ILE A 234 4.52 -9.54 -4.79
C ILE A 234 4.44 -8.00 -4.65
N THR A 235 3.37 -7.52 -4.03
CA THR A 235 3.20 -6.11 -3.63
C THR A 235 3.08 -5.98 -2.12
N GLY A 236 3.50 -4.83 -1.57
CA GLY A 236 3.63 -4.64 -0.13
C GLY A 236 4.80 -5.44 0.47
N ALA A 237 4.68 -5.77 1.75
CA ALA A 237 5.77 -6.37 2.53
C ALA A 237 5.99 -7.88 2.31
N GLY A 238 5.05 -8.58 1.66
CA GLY A 238 5.09 -10.04 1.51
C GLY A 238 4.54 -10.81 2.72
N GLY A 239 4.75 -12.12 2.78
CA GLY A 239 4.21 -13.04 3.79
C GLY A 239 2.74 -13.41 3.61
N GLY A 240 2.07 -12.81 2.62
CA GLY A 240 0.65 -12.89 2.33
C GLY A 240 0.27 -11.72 1.42
N GLY A 241 -0.99 -11.31 1.44
CA GLY A 241 -1.48 -10.16 0.68
C GLY A 241 -1.62 -10.47 -0.79
N SER A 242 -1.00 -9.67 -1.64
CA SER A 242 -1.27 -9.67 -3.08
C SER A 242 -0.02 -9.68 -3.94
N ILE A 243 -0.21 -10.00 -5.21
CA ILE A 243 0.75 -9.77 -6.29
C ILE A 243 0.19 -8.72 -7.23
N VAL A 244 1.07 -8.07 -7.99
CA VAL A 244 0.70 -7.23 -9.14
C VAL A 244 1.33 -7.82 -10.40
N ALA A 245 0.54 -7.88 -11.47
CA ALA A 245 0.91 -8.38 -12.78
C ALA A 245 0.73 -7.28 -13.83
N LEU A 246 1.72 -7.15 -14.73
CA LEU A 246 1.71 -6.27 -15.89
C LEU A 246 1.18 -7.03 -17.10
N CYS A 247 0.04 -6.58 -17.64
CA CYS A 247 -0.73 -7.35 -18.63
C CYS A 247 -1.12 -6.48 -19.83
N PRO A 248 -0.18 -6.10 -20.72
CA PRO A 248 -0.45 -5.26 -21.89
C PRO A 248 -1.64 -5.73 -22.74
N ASP A 249 -1.72 -7.04 -22.96
CA ASP A 249 -2.69 -7.66 -23.87
C ASP A 249 -3.49 -8.81 -23.22
N SER A 250 -3.38 -9.01 -21.89
CA SER A 250 -3.77 -10.26 -21.22
C SER A 250 -4.50 -10.06 -19.88
N GLN A 251 -5.05 -8.87 -19.60
CA GLN A 251 -5.70 -8.60 -18.29
C GLN A 251 -6.83 -9.60 -17.98
N GLU A 252 -7.69 -9.88 -18.96
CA GLU A 252 -8.84 -10.78 -18.78
C GLU A 252 -8.39 -12.23 -18.56
N ASP A 253 -7.46 -12.73 -19.39
CA ASP A 253 -6.94 -14.10 -19.26
C ASP A 253 -6.23 -14.33 -17.92
N VAL A 254 -5.45 -13.34 -17.46
CA VAL A 254 -4.74 -13.38 -16.18
C VAL A 254 -5.74 -13.35 -15.02
N ALA A 255 -6.72 -12.46 -15.04
CA ALA A 255 -7.75 -12.39 -14.01
C ALA A 255 -8.56 -13.69 -13.93
N ASN A 256 -9.05 -14.18 -15.08
CA ASN A 256 -9.82 -15.43 -15.16
C ASN A 256 -9.05 -16.64 -14.63
N ALA A 257 -7.74 -16.73 -14.91
CA ALA A 257 -6.91 -17.82 -14.41
C ALA A 257 -6.78 -17.81 -12.88
N MET A 258 -6.60 -16.64 -12.28
CA MET A 258 -6.55 -16.49 -10.82
C MET A 258 -7.90 -16.77 -10.16
N GLU A 259 -9.00 -16.27 -10.75
CA GLU A 259 -10.35 -16.49 -10.24
C GLU A 259 -10.78 -17.95 -10.32
N THR A 260 -10.42 -18.64 -11.41
CA THR A 260 -10.65 -20.07 -11.57
C THR A 260 -9.89 -20.89 -10.52
N ALA A 261 -8.71 -20.42 -10.12
CA ALA A 261 -7.93 -21.00 -9.01
C ALA A 261 -8.48 -20.63 -7.61
N GLY A 262 -9.53 -19.82 -7.53
CA GLY A 262 -10.20 -19.45 -6.29
C GLY A 262 -9.68 -18.17 -5.63
N TYR A 263 -8.85 -17.39 -6.33
CA TYR A 263 -8.33 -16.12 -5.84
C TYR A 263 -9.23 -14.94 -6.24
N GLN A 264 -9.16 -13.84 -5.48
CA GLN A 264 -9.83 -12.60 -5.87
C GLN A 264 -8.89 -11.75 -6.73
N THR A 265 -9.46 -10.99 -7.67
CA THR A 265 -8.67 -10.12 -8.54
C THR A 265 -9.20 -8.69 -8.58
N LEU A 266 -8.33 -7.76 -8.97
CA LEU A 266 -8.67 -6.40 -9.31
C LEU A 266 -7.90 -6.00 -10.57
N SER A 267 -8.62 -5.71 -11.65
CA SER A 267 -8.06 -5.25 -12.93
C SER A 267 -8.27 -3.75 -13.09
N PHE A 268 -7.20 -3.04 -13.45
CA PHE A 268 -7.25 -1.59 -13.67
C PHE A 268 -6.14 -1.13 -14.61
N THR A 269 -6.22 0.12 -15.05
CA THR A 269 -5.21 0.73 -15.93
C THR A 269 -4.75 2.03 -15.32
N VAL A 270 -3.45 2.15 -15.06
CA VAL A 270 -2.82 3.41 -14.65
C VAL A 270 -2.66 4.29 -15.88
N LYS A 271 -3.07 5.55 -15.79
CA LYS A 271 -3.04 6.52 -16.90
C LYS A 271 -2.06 7.65 -16.60
#